data_AF-G3HZK2-F1
#
_entry.id   AF-G3HZK2-F1
#
_cell.length_a   1.000
_cell.length_b   1.000
_cell.length_c   1.000
_cell.angle_alpha   90.00
_cell.angle_beta   90.00
_cell.angle_gamma   90.00
#
_symmetry.space_group_name_H-M   'P 1'
#
loop_
_entity.id
_entity.type
_entity.pdbx_description
1 polymer ?
#
loop_
_entity_poly.entity_id
_entity_poly.type
_entity_poly.pdbx_seq_one_letter_code
_entity_poly.pdbx_strand_id
1 'polypeptide(L)'
;MCLQRLRLTPEPHPAFRTFGIAQPSAAPHLRTFDPCFYRELVVVHGLSAADIWLMWRLLHGPRGPVCAHPQPVATGPFQWNA
;
A
#
# COMPACT_ATOMS: atom_id res chain seq x y z
N MET A 1 7.81 3.31 -30.54
CA MET A 1 7.39 2.41 -29.44
C MET A 1 6.13 1.65 -29.84
N CYS A 2 5.93 0.40 -29.40
CA CYS A 2 4.85 -0.47 -29.88
C CYS A 2 3.43 0.09 -29.61
N LEU A 3 3.16 0.58 -28.40
CA LEU A 3 1.84 1.13 -28.03
C LEU A 3 1.42 2.33 -28.90
N GLN A 4 2.37 3.19 -29.26
CA GLN A 4 2.13 4.33 -30.16
C GLN A 4 1.70 3.87 -31.57
N ARG A 5 2.33 2.82 -32.10
CA ARG A 5 1.96 2.26 -33.42
C ARG A 5 0.56 1.66 -33.40
N LEU A 6 0.16 1.08 -32.27
CA LEU A 6 -1.17 0.54 -32.03
C LEU A 6 -2.21 1.60 -31.64
N ARG A 7 -1.80 2.87 -31.49
CA ARG A 7 -2.65 3.98 -31.03
C ARG A 7 -3.30 3.71 -29.67
N LEU A 8 -2.56 3.07 -28.77
CA LEU A 8 -2.99 2.80 -27.39
C LEU A 8 -2.25 3.72 -26.41
N THR A 9 -2.99 4.18 -25.39
CA THR A 9 -2.44 4.99 -24.28
C THR A 9 -2.33 4.11 -23.04
N PRO A 10 -1.16 4.07 -22.36
CA PRO A 10 -1.04 3.37 -21.08
C PRO A 10 -1.87 4.08 -20.00
N GLU A 11 -2.57 3.31 -19.18
CA GLU A 11 -3.34 3.83 -18.06
C GLU A 11 -2.59 3.62 -16.72
N PRO A 12 -2.50 4.64 -15.87
CA PRO A 12 -1.88 4.50 -14.56
C PRO A 12 -2.78 3.69 -13.64
N HIS A 13 -2.20 2.78 -12.88
CA HIS A 13 -2.90 2.01 -11.86
C HIS A 13 -2.30 2.27 -10.47
N PRO A 14 -3.08 2.66 -9.45
CA PRO A 14 -2.56 3.09 -8.15
C PRO A 14 -1.84 1.98 -7.38
N ALA A 15 -2.19 0.72 -7.64
CA ALA A 15 -1.54 -0.45 -7.06
C ALA A 15 -0.12 -0.72 -7.59
N PHE A 16 0.37 0.04 -8.58
CA PHE A 16 1.75 -0.02 -9.06
C PHE A 16 2.57 1.10 -8.41
N ARG A 17 3.40 0.75 -7.43
CA ARG A 17 4.31 1.64 -6.69
C ARG A 17 5.76 1.37 -7.09
N THR A 18 6.09 1.69 -8.33
CA THR A 18 7.42 1.45 -8.92
C THR A 18 8.55 2.27 -8.29
N PHE A 19 8.22 3.36 -7.59
CA PHE A 19 9.17 4.19 -6.84
C PHE A 19 9.10 3.95 -5.33
N GLY A 20 8.48 2.84 -4.92
CA GLY A 20 8.29 2.49 -3.51
C GLY A 20 7.22 3.31 -2.81
N ILE A 21 7.24 3.24 -1.47
CA ILE A 21 6.30 3.90 -0.58
C ILE A 21 7.00 5.09 0.06
N ALA A 22 6.37 6.26 0.00
CA ALA A 22 6.89 7.45 0.66
C ALA A 22 7.04 7.22 2.16
N GLN A 23 8.17 7.65 2.72
CA GLN A 23 8.40 7.55 4.15
C GLN A 23 7.49 8.52 4.91
N PRO A 24 6.96 8.13 6.09
CA PRO A 24 6.18 9.03 6.92
C PRO A 24 7.02 10.23 7.35
N SER A 25 6.49 11.45 7.22
CA SER A 25 7.19 12.68 7.60
C SER A 25 7.51 12.73 9.10
N ALA A 26 6.63 12.20 9.94
CA ALA A 26 6.84 12.09 11.39
C ALA A 26 7.87 11.02 11.78
N ALA A 27 8.24 10.13 10.86
CA ALA A 27 9.14 9.03 11.12
C ALA A 27 9.98 8.66 9.87
N PRO A 28 10.92 9.53 9.44
CA PRO A 28 11.64 9.37 8.17
C PRO A 28 12.54 8.13 8.11
N HIS A 29 12.97 7.63 9.27
CA HIS A 29 13.82 6.44 9.38
C HIS A 29 13.00 5.14 9.41
N LEU A 30 11.68 5.22 9.58
CA LEU A 30 10.81 4.06 9.60
C LEU A 30 10.31 3.76 8.18
N ARG A 31 10.47 2.50 7.77
CA ARG A 31 9.87 2.00 6.53
C ARG A 31 8.43 1.55 6.81
N THR A 32 7.51 1.90 5.91
CA THR A 32 6.14 1.39 5.97
C THR A 32 6.14 -0.09 5.57
N PHE A 33 5.98 -0.96 6.55
CA PHE A 33 5.89 -2.42 6.39
C PHE A 33 4.57 -2.93 6.99
N ASP A 34 3.45 -2.41 6.48
CA ASP A 34 2.11 -2.76 6.93
C ASP A 34 1.46 -3.77 5.96
N PRO A 35 1.22 -5.04 6.35
CA PRO A 35 0.60 -6.03 5.48
C PRO A 35 -0.74 -5.60 4.88
N CYS A 36 -1.51 -4.77 5.57
CA CYS A 36 -2.80 -4.30 5.07
C CYS A 36 -2.64 -3.36 3.88
N PHE A 37 -1.61 -2.52 3.91
CA PHE A 37 -1.26 -1.67 2.78
C PHE A 37 -0.77 -2.51 1.58
N TYR A 38 0.11 -3.48 1.82
CA TYR A 38 0.67 -4.30 0.74
C TYR A 38 -0.36 -5.26 0.12
N ARG A 39 -1.43 -5.61 0.84
CA ARG A 39 -2.54 -6.43 0.32
C ARG A 39 -3.24 -5.80 -0.89
N GLU A 40 -3.21 -4.47 -1.00
CA GLU A 40 -3.90 -3.72 -2.06
C GLU A 40 -2.98 -3.36 -3.24
N LEU A 41 -1.71 -3.77 -3.19
CA LEU A 41 -0.72 -3.48 -4.22
C LEU A 41 -0.55 -4.66 -5.18
N VAL A 42 -0.18 -4.34 -6.43
CA VAL A 42 0.20 -5.32 -7.46
C VAL A 42 1.71 -5.42 -7.55
N VAL A 43 2.42 -4.28 -7.54
CA VAL A 43 3.88 -4.22 -7.56
C VAL A 43 4.36 -3.06 -6.69
N VAL A 44 5.41 -3.29 -5.92
CA VAL A 44 6.10 -2.25 -5.15
C VAL A 44 7.61 -2.45 -5.21
N HIS A 45 8.34 -1.35 -5.42
CA HIS A 45 9.80 -1.35 -5.37
C HIS A 45 10.30 -1.04 -3.95
N GLY A 46 11.49 -1.55 -3.59
CA GLY A 46 12.18 -1.19 -2.35
C GLY A 46 12.13 -2.23 -1.22
N LEU A 47 11.61 -3.43 -1.47
CA LEU A 47 11.69 -4.56 -0.54
C LEU A 47 12.94 -5.40 -0.78
N SER A 48 13.61 -5.82 0.29
CA SER A 48 14.66 -6.85 0.22
C SER A 48 14.06 -8.25 0.04
N ALA A 49 14.89 -9.24 -0.28
CA ALA A 49 14.43 -10.63 -0.38
C ALA A 49 13.80 -11.16 0.92
N ALA A 50 14.36 -10.75 2.07
CA ALA A 50 13.81 -11.10 3.39
C ALA A 50 12.45 -10.43 3.62
N ASP A 51 12.32 -9.15 3.26
CA ASP A 51 11.07 -8.40 3.37
C ASP A 51 9.96 -9.02 2.51
N ILE A 52 10.29 -9.41 1.27
CA ILE A 52 9.37 -10.08 0.35
C ILE A 52 8.85 -11.39 0.97
N TRP A 53 9.76 -12.22 1.47
CA TRP A 53 9.39 -13.51 2.07
C TRP A 53 8.51 -13.33 3.31
N LEU A 54 8.88 -12.39 4.19
CA LEU A 54 8.12 -12.10 5.39
C LEU A 54 6.73 -11.54 5.04
N MET A 55 6.64 -10.58 4.12
CA MET A 55 5.38 -9.99 3.69
C MET A 55 4.45 -11.04 3.08
N TRP A 56 4.98 -11.93 2.24
CA TRP A 56 4.21 -13.05 1.69
C TRP A 56 3.61 -13.93 2.79
N ARG A 57 4.40 -14.27 3.82
CA ARG A 57 3.90 -15.05 4.95
C ARG A 57 2.84 -14.33 5.78
N LEU A 58 2.98 -13.02 5.97
CA LEU A 58 1.99 -12.22 6.71
C LEU A 58 0.67 -12.14 5.94
N LEU A 59 0.72 -11.98 4.62
CA LEU A 59 -0.46 -11.92 3.75
C LEU A 59 -1.18 -13.26 3.63
N HIS A 60 -0.44 -14.36 3.48
CA HIS A 60 -0.99 -15.69 3.16
C HIS A 60 -0.97 -16.67 4.34
N GLY A 61 -0.61 -16.23 5.54
CA GLY A 61 -0.68 -17.05 6.74
C GLY A 61 -2.12 -17.45 7.09
N PRO A 62 -2.31 -18.49 7.93
CA PRO A 62 -3.62 -19.11 8.18
C PRO A 62 -4.68 -18.16 8.76
N ARG A 63 -4.28 -17.04 9.36
CA ARG A 63 -5.19 -16.01 9.88
C ARG A 63 -5.25 -14.75 9.02
N GLY A 64 -4.29 -14.55 8.10
CA GLY A 64 -4.08 -13.29 7.39
C GLY A 64 -3.86 -12.09 8.32
N PRO A 65 -3.60 -10.89 7.76
CA PRO A 65 -3.56 -9.67 8.55
C PRO A 65 -4.97 -9.17 8.86
N VAL A 66 -5.18 -8.69 10.10
CA VAL A 66 -6.40 -7.98 10.47
C VAL A 66 -6.26 -6.54 10.01
N CYS A 67 -7.05 -6.14 9.03
CA CYS A 67 -7.01 -4.80 8.46
C CYS A 67 -8.20 -3.97 8.96
N ALA A 68 -7.91 -2.73 9.35
CA ALA A 68 -8.97 -1.79 9.66
C ALA A 68 -9.83 -1.58 8.41
N HIS A 69 -11.14 -1.65 8.58
CA HIS A 69 -12.06 -1.27 7.53
C HIS A 69 -12.23 0.26 7.53
N PRO A 70 -12.40 0.90 6.37
CA PRO A 70 -12.79 2.30 6.33
C PRO A 70 -14.08 2.46 7.12
N GLN A 71 -14.01 3.09 8.30
CA GLN A 71 -15.22 3.52 8.98
C GLN A 71 -15.84 4.65 8.18
N PRO A 72 -17.19 4.72 8.09
CA PRO A 72 -17.84 5.92 7.60
C PRO A 72 -17.27 7.12 8.37
N VAL A 73 -16.78 8.12 7.64
CA VAL A 73 -16.36 9.39 8.25
C VAL A 73 -17.54 9.90 9.06
N ALA A 74 -17.36 10.08 10.37
CA ALA A 74 -18.40 10.66 11.21
C ALA A 74 -18.80 12.00 10.60
N THR A 75 -20.06 12.13 10.19
CA THR A 75 -20.58 13.32 9.50
C THR A 75 -20.76 14.52 10.43
N GLY A 76 -20.34 14.42 11.68
CA GLY A 76 -20.47 15.45 12.72
C GLY A 76 -19.14 16.09 13.07
N PRO A 77 -19.15 17.33 13.59
CA PRO A 77 -17.96 17.95 14.14
C PRO A 77 -17.39 17.10 15.27
N PHE A 78 -16.07 16.94 15.28
CA PHE A 78 -15.37 16.30 16.38
C PHE A 78 -15.63 17.07 17.68
N GLN A 79 -16.21 16.41 18.68
CA GLN A 79 -16.47 16.99 20.00
C GLN A 79 -15.43 16.48 20.98
N TRP A 80 -14.66 17.41 21.54
CA TRP A 80 -13.87 17.16 22.73
C TRP A 80 -14.83 17.08 23.92
N ASN A 81 -15.01 15.89 24.48
CA ASN A 81 -15.63 15.78 25.80
C ASN A 81 -14.57 16.20 26.82
N ALA A 82 -14.85 17.29 27.55
CA ALA A 82 -14.04 17.75 28.67
C ALA A 82 -14.30 16.91 29.93
#